data_AF-F5J134-F1
#
_entry.id   AF-F5J134-F1
#
_cell.length_a   1.000
_cell.length_b   1.000
_cell.length_c   1.000
_cell.angle_alpha   90.00
_cell.angle_beta   90.00
_cell.angle_gamma   90.00
#
_symmetry.space_group_name_H-M   'P 1'
#
loop_
_entity.id
_entity.type
_entity.pdbx_description
1 polymer ?
#
loop_
_entity_poly.entity_id
_entity_poly.type
_entity_poly.pdbx_seq_one_letter_code
_entity_poly.pdbx_strand_id
1 'polypeptide(L)'
;MIAKNIKGKSFKGCVNYVINDTAELLEVEGVFADSTKSMIRSFAMQRSGRKEIKQPVGHIPISFAPEDRARMTNGFMLQLAKGYMQEMGIKNTQYIIVRHHNTDNEHLHIVYNRIDNNLKLISVNQDYKRNIKVCKKLKDKYNLTYGKGRENVKREKLDNPDRVKYYIYDAIKSVLPTCKNPAALRFALQDLGIELIYKHKRTTENQGIGMGINEIEGVSFKYDNVCFKGSEIDRKFSFGNLRKEFDKNVLEARKRGREELLQQQAEQKAKQEAELKAQKEAEYKARKEAEATPKNTKIGGVELTTEQWKILKEGGFIYLENMKSSNGQVVSAYVFTDDKQEKVFVSKEQPDSFVKYGKYEMRVQDKILVENGYMTKAKVKWYGIGTFAYPYLWKENKDDVEYKESFGDPRVPKEKKEEAKRQIVIPKVKKNRGPKW
;
A
#
# COMPACT_ATOMS: atom_id res chain seq x y z
N MET A 1 -10.67 -30.10 -18.52
CA MET A 1 -11.61 -31.24 -18.69
C MET A 1 -12.21 -31.68 -17.35
N ILE A 2 -13.53 -31.77 -17.28
CA ILE A 2 -14.33 -32.32 -16.17
C ILE A 2 -15.42 -33.20 -16.78
N ALA A 3 -15.66 -34.40 -16.23
CA ALA A 3 -16.73 -35.28 -16.65
C ALA A 3 -17.65 -35.62 -15.46
N LYS A 4 -18.95 -35.81 -15.71
CA LYS A 4 -19.93 -36.22 -14.69
C LYS A 4 -20.64 -37.48 -15.13
N ASN A 5 -20.58 -38.54 -14.32
CA ASN A 5 -21.23 -39.82 -14.63
C ASN A 5 -22.68 -39.81 -14.13
N ILE A 6 -23.63 -39.87 -15.05
CA ILE A 6 -25.06 -39.85 -14.77
C ILE A 6 -25.67 -41.19 -15.20
N LYS A 7 -26.56 -41.73 -14.35
CA LYS A 7 -27.26 -43.00 -14.58
C LYS A 7 -28.74 -42.73 -14.76
N GLY A 8 -29.27 -43.01 -15.94
CA GLY A 8 -30.65 -42.69 -16.32
C GLY A 8 -31.56 -43.92 -16.38
N LYS A 9 -32.86 -43.69 -16.20
CA LYS A 9 -33.91 -44.72 -16.30
C LYS A 9 -34.47 -44.90 -17.72
N SER A 10 -34.30 -43.93 -18.61
CA SER A 10 -34.94 -43.93 -19.94
C SER A 10 -34.06 -43.27 -21.00
N PHE A 11 -33.85 -43.97 -22.12
CA PHE A 11 -33.14 -43.42 -23.27
C PHE A 11 -33.95 -42.34 -23.99
N LYS A 12 -35.29 -42.41 -23.99
CA LYS A 12 -36.13 -41.36 -24.59
C LYS A 12 -35.80 -39.99 -24.04
N GLY A 13 -35.76 -39.85 -22.72
CA GLY A 13 -35.42 -38.58 -22.07
C GLY A 13 -33.98 -38.14 -22.32
N CYS A 14 -33.03 -39.08 -22.24
CA CYS A 14 -31.61 -38.78 -22.43
C CYS A 14 -31.29 -38.35 -23.88
N VAL A 15 -31.76 -39.11 -24.87
CA VAL A 15 -31.52 -38.85 -26.29
C VAL A 15 -32.19 -37.55 -26.71
N ASN A 16 -33.45 -37.30 -26.33
CA ASN A 16 -34.12 -36.02 -26.61
C ASN A 16 -33.40 -34.82 -25.96
N TYR A 17 -32.75 -35.03 -24.82
CA TYR A 17 -31.98 -33.96 -24.17
C TYR A 17 -30.68 -33.66 -24.93
N VAL A 18 -29.95 -34.68 -25.38
CA VAL A 18 -28.66 -34.47 -26.05
C VAL A 18 -28.78 -34.19 -27.56
N ILE A 19 -29.82 -34.66 -28.23
CA ILE A 19 -30.10 -34.36 -29.64
C ILE A 19 -31.10 -33.21 -29.69
N ASN A 20 -30.58 -31.98 -29.66
CA ASN A 20 -31.33 -30.73 -29.80
C ASN A 20 -30.82 -29.91 -31.01
N ASP A 21 -31.38 -28.75 -31.27
CA ASP A 21 -31.08 -27.95 -32.47
C ASP A 21 -29.64 -27.45 -32.55
N THR A 22 -28.91 -27.45 -31.44
CA THR A 22 -27.50 -27.01 -31.35
C THR A 22 -26.52 -28.20 -31.32
N ALA A 23 -27.04 -29.41 -31.49
CA ALA A 23 -26.29 -30.64 -31.37
C ALA A 23 -25.62 -31.03 -32.68
N GLU A 24 -24.36 -31.41 -32.59
CA GLU A 24 -23.59 -32.00 -33.67
C GLU A 24 -23.20 -33.43 -33.27
N LEU A 25 -23.65 -34.40 -34.06
CA LEU A 25 -23.37 -35.82 -33.81
C LEU A 25 -21.97 -36.15 -34.32
N LEU A 26 -21.03 -36.41 -33.40
CA LEU A 26 -19.63 -36.68 -33.73
C LEU A 26 -19.38 -38.15 -34.08
N GLU A 27 -20.06 -39.06 -33.37
CA GLU A 27 -19.89 -40.50 -33.59
C GLU A 27 -21.09 -41.30 -33.09
N VAL A 28 -21.31 -42.44 -33.75
CA VAL A 28 -22.37 -43.40 -33.48
C VAL A 28 -21.79 -44.80 -33.61
N GLU A 29 -22.08 -45.66 -32.64
CA GLU A 29 -21.69 -47.08 -32.67
C GLU A 29 -22.89 -47.95 -32.28
N GLY A 30 -23.26 -48.89 -33.14
CA GLY A 30 -24.35 -49.85 -32.89
C GLY A 30 -25.76 -49.23 -32.79
N VAL A 31 -25.95 -47.99 -33.23
CA VAL A 31 -27.21 -47.22 -33.13
C VAL A 31 -27.62 -46.72 -34.52
N PHE A 32 -28.90 -46.83 -34.86
CA PHE A 32 -29.44 -46.23 -36.09
C PHE A 32 -29.75 -44.76 -35.85
N ALA A 33 -28.98 -43.87 -36.50
CA ALA A 33 -28.99 -42.43 -36.25
C ALA A 33 -29.66 -41.59 -37.35
N ASP A 34 -30.53 -42.21 -38.15
CA ASP A 34 -31.40 -41.55 -39.15
C ASP A 34 -32.42 -40.59 -38.52
N SER A 35 -32.86 -40.87 -37.29
CA SER A 35 -33.75 -40.00 -36.53
C SER A 35 -33.59 -40.19 -35.02
N THR A 36 -33.99 -39.19 -34.24
CA THR A 36 -34.07 -39.29 -32.77
C THR A 36 -34.90 -40.50 -32.32
N LYS A 37 -36.01 -40.79 -33.02
CA LYS A 37 -36.88 -41.94 -32.73
C LYS A 37 -36.14 -43.27 -32.98
N SER A 38 -35.38 -43.36 -34.05
CA SER A 38 -34.58 -44.54 -34.39
C SER A 38 -33.45 -44.76 -33.39
N MET A 39 -32.75 -43.71 -32.97
CA MET A 39 -31.72 -43.79 -31.93
C MET A 39 -32.29 -44.34 -30.61
N ILE A 40 -33.43 -43.79 -30.17
CA ILE A 40 -34.13 -44.25 -28.97
C ILE A 40 -34.51 -45.73 -29.10
N ARG A 41 -35.00 -46.14 -30.27
CA ARG A 41 -35.39 -47.53 -30.55
C ARG A 41 -34.18 -48.47 -30.49
N SER A 42 -33.04 -48.10 -31.08
CA SER A 42 -31.80 -48.89 -31.03
C SER A 42 -31.35 -49.14 -29.60
N PHE A 43 -31.25 -48.09 -28.78
CA PHE A 43 -30.87 -48.24 -27.38
C PHE A 43 -31.89 -49.05 -26.56
N ALA A 44 -33.19 -48.83 -26.82
CA ALA A 44 -34.25 -49.57 -26.14
C ALA A 44 -34.23 -51.07 -26.49
N MET A 45 -33.87 -51.42 -27.72
CA MET A 45 -33.77 -52.81 -28.17
C MET A 45 -32.70 -53.56 -27.36
N GLN A 46 -31.46 -53.07 -27.28
CA GLN A 46 -30.43 -53.73 -26.49
C GLN A 46 -30.77 -53.77 -25.00
N ARG A 47 -31.32 -52.67 -24.46
CA ARG A 47 -31.81 -52.64 -23.06
C ARG A 47 -32.82 -53.75 -22.78
N SER A 48 -33.70 -54.07 -23.73
CA SER A 48 -34.80 -55.02 -23.53
C SER A 48 -34.35 -56.44 -23.16
N GLY A 49 -33.10 -56.79 -23.45
CA GLY A 49 -32.50 -58.07 -23.04
C GLY A 49 -32.22 -58.19 -21.54
N ARG A 50 -32.26 -57.09 -20.78
CA ARG A 50 -32.02 -57.06 -19.31
C ARG A 50 -32.98 -56.10 -18.60
N LYS A 51 -34.27 -56.44 -18.59
CA LYS A 51 -35.37 -55.59 -18.09
C LYS A 51 -35.27 -55.28 -16.59
N GLU A 52 -34.60 -56.14 -15.82
CA GLU A 52 -34.40 -55.98 -14.37
C GLU A 52 -33.45 -54.82 -14.01
N ILE A 53 -32.67 -54.31 -14.98
CA ILE A 53 -31.79 -53.16 -14.78
C ILE A 53 -32.58 -51.86 -14.76
N LYS A 54 -32.74 -51.28 -13.56
CA LYS A 54 -33.51 -50.04 -13.33
C LYS A 54 -32.89 -48.79 -13.97
N GLN A 55 -31.57 -48.74 -14.14
CA GLN A 55 -30.85 -47.58 -14.69
C GLN A 55 -29.85 -47.99 -15.80
N PRO A 56 -30.33 -48.34 -17.00
CA PRO A 56 -29.48 -48.84 -18.08
C PRO A 56 -28.80 -47.75 -18.89
N VAL A 57 -29.21 -46.49 -18.74
CA VAL A 57 -28.61 -45.38 -19.49
C VAL A 57 -27.36 -44.91 -18.77
N GLY A 58 -26.25 -44.84 -19.50
CA GLY A 58 -25.08 -44.06 -19.10
C GLY A 58 -25.06 -42.73 -19.86
N HIS A 59 -24.93 -41.62 -19.14
CA HIS A 59 -24.82 -40.28 -19.71
C HIS A 59 -23.64 -39.56 -19.07
N ILE A 60 -22.71 -39.09 -19.89
CA ILE A 60 -21.48 -38.43 -19.44
C ILE A 60 -21.32 -37.12 -20.21
N PRO A 61 -21.80 -35.98 -19.68
CA PRO A 61 -21.28 -34.68 -20.10
C PRO A 61 -19.80 -34.56 -19.74
N ILE A 62 -19.00 -34.11 -20.72
CA ILE A 62 -17.59 -33.75 -20.58
C ILE A 62 -17.45 -32.30 -21.00
N SER A 63 -17.03 -31.44 -20.06
CA SER A 63 -16.78 -30.02 -20.30
C SER A 63 -15.29 -29.72 -20.29
N PHE A 64 -14.86 -28.84 -21.20
CA PHE A 64 -13.49 -28.38 -21.32
C PHE A 64 -13.32 -26.99 -20.72
N ALA A 65 -12.09 -26.64 -20.35
CA ALA A 65 -11.81 -25.32 -19.78
C ALA A 65 -11.89 -24.26 -20.90
N PRO A 66 -12.36 -23.03 -20.62
CA PRO A 66 -12.39 -21.96 -21.62
C PRO A 66 -11.04 -21.73 -22.31
N GLU A 67 -9.93 -21.89 -21.58
CA GLU A 67 -8.57 -21.71 -22.09
C GLU A 67 -8.18 -22.76 -23.12
N ASP A 68 -8.82 -23.93 -23.12
CA ASP A 68 -8.58 -24.98 -24.11
C ASP A 68 -9.47 -24.83 -25.36
N ARG A 69 -10.36 -23.82 -25.42
CA ARG A 69 -11.37 -23.68 -26.49
C ARG A 69 -10.79 -23.72 -27.90
N ALA A 70 -9.71 -22.98 -28.15
CA ALA A 70 -9.09 -22.87 -29.47
C ALA A 70 -8.60 -24.21 -30.06
N ARG A 71 -8.34 -25.21 -29.21
CA ARG A 71 -7.89 -26.55 -29.64
C ARG A 71 -9.00 -27.61 -29.61
N MET A 72 -10.23 -27.26 -29.20
CA MET A 72 -11.37 -28.19 -29.14
C MET A 72 -12.01 -28.40 -30.53
N THR A 73 -11.25 -29.00 -31.44
CA THR A 73 -11.78 -29.48 -32.72
C THR A 73 -12.61 -30.75 -32.50
N ASN A 74 -13.52 -31.06 -33.44
CA ASN A 74 -14.34 -32.29 -33.36
C ASN A 74 -13.48 -33.55 -33.22
N GLY A 75 -12.40 -33.66 -34.01
CA GLY A 75 -11.48 -34.80 -33.95
C GLY A 75 -10.79 -34.93 -32.59
N PHE A 76 -10.35 -33.81 -32.00
CA PHE A 76 -9.70 -33.87 -30.69
C PHE A 76 -10.67 -34.17 -29.55
N MET A 77 -11.87 -33.57 -29.59
CA MET A 77 -12.95 -33.88 -28.65
C MET A 77 -13.34 -35.37 -28.73
N LEU A 78 -13.42 -35.93 -29.93
CA LEU A 78 -13.71 -37.35 -30.14
C LEU A 78 -12.58 -38.23 -29.60
N GLN A 79 -11.32 -37.88 -29.85
CA GLN A 79 -10.16 -38.58 -29.29
C GLN A 79 -10.17 -38.59 -27.76
N LEU A 80 -10.52 -37.48 -27.12
CA LEU A 80 -10.65 -37.37 -25.66
C LEU A 80 -11.82 -38.21 -25.14
N ALA A 81 -12.97 -38.20 -25.81
CA ALA A 81 -14.13 -38.99 -25.44
C ALA A 81 -13.86 -40.51 -25.52
N LYS A 82 -13.26 -40.98 -26.63
CA LYS A 82 -12.85 -42.39 -26.77
C LYS A 82 -11.82 -42.81 -25.72
N GLY A 83 -10.80 -41.97 -25.50
CA GLY A 83 -9.80 -42.21 -24.45
C GLY A 83 -10.43 -42.31 -23.06
N TYR A 84 -11.41 -41.44 -22.78
CA TYR A 84 -12.18 -41.48 -21.54
C TYR A 84 -12.98 -42.78 -21.40
N MET A 85 -13.75 -43.16 -22.43
CA MET A 85 -14.54 -44.40 -22.42
C MET A 85 -13.68 -45.64 -22.20
N GLN A 86 -12.54 -45.74 -22.89
CA GLN A 86 -11.60 -46.85 -22.76
C GLN A 86 -11.10 -47.03 -21.31
N GLU A 87 -10.69 -45.95 -20.66
CA GLU A 87 -10.19 -45.95 -19.28
C GLU A 87 -11.30 -46.16 -18.25
N MET A 88 -12.52 -45.70 -18.57
CA MET A 88 -13.71 -45.96 -17.78
C MET A 88 -14.28 -47.37 -17.98
N GLY A 89 -13.74 -48.15 -18.92
CA GLY A 89 -14.21 -49.51 -19.20
C GLY A 89 -15.55 -49.55 -19.90
N ILE A 90 -15.92 -48.45 -20.57
CA ILE A 90 -17.11 -48.36 -21.42
C ILE A 90 -16.70 -48.89 -22.79
N LYS A 91 -16.91 -50.19 -23.00
CA LYS A 91 -16.50 -50.93 -24.19
C LYS A 91 -17.60 -51.91 -24.58
N ASN A 92 -17.55 -52.41 -25.81
CA ASN A 92 -18.47 -53.44 -26.29
C ASN A 92 -19.96 -53.05 -26.08
N THR A 93 -20.32 -51.81 -26.38
CA THR A 93 -21.68 -51.32 -26.14
C THR A 93 -22.07 -50.28 -27.18
N GLN A 94 -23.38 -50.10 -27.36
CA GLN A 94 -23.93 -49.00 -28.14
C GLN A 94 -23.58 -47.66 -27.50
N TYR A 95 -23.19 -46.68 -28.32
CA TYR A 95 -23.03 -45.31 -27.87
C TYR A 95 -23.23 -44.28 -28.98
N ILE A 96 -23.47 -43.04 -28.55
CA ILE A 96 -23.39 -41.84 -29.38
C ILE A 96 -22.53 -40.80 -28.64
N ILE A 97 -21.80 -39.99 -29.42
CA ILE A 97 -21.03 -38.84 -28.93
C ILE A 97 -21.55 -37.60 -29.62
N VAL A 98 -22.00 -36.63 -28.84
CA VAL A 98 -22.69 -35.43 -29.32
C VAL A 98 -22.00 -34.19 -28.77
N ARG A 99 -21.65 -33.23 -29.63
CA ARG A 99 -21.15 -31.92 -29.23
C ARG A 99 -22.31 -30.91 -29.18
N HIS A 100 -22.29 -30.00 -28.23
CA HIS A 100 -23.19 -28.85 -28.19
C HIS A 100 -22.40 -27.55 -28.34
N HIS A 101 -22.94 -26.59 -29.09
CA HIS A 101 -22.31 -25.28 -29.34
C HIS A 101 -22.88 -24.13 -28.49
N ASN A 102 -23.82 -24.42 -27.59
CA ASN A 102 -24.72 -23.45 -26.96
C ASN A 102 -24.32 -22.98 -25.55
N THR A 103 -23.08 -23.19 -25.10
CA THR A 103 -22.65 -22.77 -23.74
C THR A 103 -21.30 -22.06 -23.73
N ASP A 104 -21.02 -21.34 -22.63
CA ASP A 104 -19.74 -20.65 -22.36
C ASP A 104 -18.50 -21.55 -22.58
N ASN A 105 -18.66 -22.87 -22.35
CA ASN A 105 -17.58 -23.85 -22.45
C ASN A 105 -17.85 -24.88 -23.55
N GLU A 106 -16.80 -25.24 -24.29
CA GLU A 106 -16.86 -26.38 -25.19
C GLU A 106 -17.16 -27.66 -24.39
N HIS A 107 -18.16 -28.41 -24.82
CA HIS A 107 -18.54 -29.66 -24.16
C HIS A 107 -19.16 -30.67 -25.13
N LEU A 108 -19.11 -31.93 -24.71
CA LEU A 108 -19.74 -33.04 -25.41
C LEU A 108 -20.50 -33.92 -24.42
N HIS A 109 -21.41 -34.72 -24.95
CA HIS A 109 -22.16 -35.73 -24.24
C HIS A 109 -21.86 -37.10 -24.84
N ILE A 110 -21.52 -38.05 -23.97
CA ILE A 110 -21.47 -39.47 -24.31
C ILE A 110 -22.76 -40.08 -23.76
N VAL A 111 -23.55 -40.72 -24.62
CA VAL A 111 -24.69 -41.54 -24.21
C VAL A 111 -24.41 -42.97 -24.63
N TYR A 112 -24.46 -43.90 -23.68
CA TYR A 112 -24.13 -45.30 -23.92
C TYR A 112 -25.06 -46.25 -23.18
N ASN A 113 -25.14 -47.49 -23.66
CA ASN A 113 -25.85 -48.54 -22.97
C ASN A 113 -24.97 -49.16 -21.87
N ARG A 114 -25.47 -49.17 -20.62
CA ARG A 114 -24.79 -49.88 -19.54
C ARG A 114 -24.93 -51.38 -19.67
N ILE A 115 -25.85 -51.87 -20.49
CA ILE A 115 -25.92 -53.28 -20.89
C ILE A 115 -25.10 -53.38 -22.16
N ASP A 116 -24.03 -54.15 -22.12
CA ASP A 116 -23.10 -54.35 -23.23
C ASP A 116 -23.69 -55.28 -24.31
N ASN A 117 -22.98 -55.50 -25.42
CA ASN A 117 -23.47 -56.29 -26.54
C ASN A 117 -23.62 -57.79 -26.19
N ASN A 118 -23.04 -58.25 -25.08
CA ASN A 118 -23.19 -59.60 -24.54
C ASN A 118 -24.25 -59.67 -23.42
N LEU A 119 -25.11 -58.64 -23.30
CA LEU A 119 -26.11 -58.51 -22.25
C LEU A 119 -25.54 -58.48 -20.82
N LYS A 120 -24.27 -58.10 -20.66
CA LYS A 120 -23.63 -57.91 -19.34
C LYS A 120 -23.71 -56.45 -18.91
N LEU A 121 -23.92 -56.23 -17.60
CA LEU A 121 -23.93 -54.88 -17.06
C LEU A 121 -22.49 -54.35 -16.90
N ILE A 122 -22.18 -53.24 -17.57
CA ILE A 122 -20.94 -52.49 -17.39
C ILE A 122 -20.86 -52.00 -15.95
N SER A 123 -19.79 -52.41 -15.26
CA SER A 123 -19.56 -52.11 -13.85
C SER A 123 -19.39 -50.62 -13.63
N VAL A 124 -20.04 -50.12 -12.57
CA VAL A 124 -19.99 -48.72 -12.12
C VAL A 124 -19.33 -48.60 -10.75
N ASN A 125 -18.61 -49.62 -10.31
CA ASN A 125 -17.94 -49.61 -9.02
C ASN A 125 -16.86 -48.51 -9.00
N GLN A 126 -16.92 -47.69 -7.95
CA GLN A 126 -16.00 -46.57 -7.72
C GLN A 126 -15.89 -45.61 -8.91
N ASP A 127 -16.97 -45.48 -9.70
CA ASP A 127 -17.04 -44.63 -10.89
C ASP A 127 -16.61 -43.20 -10.61
N TYR A 128 -16.96 -42.62 -9.46
CA TYR A 128 -16.53 -41.29 -9.05
C TYR A 128 -15.00 -41.17 -8.90
N LYS A 129 -14.38 -42.09 -8.14
CA LYS A 129 -12.92 -42.09 -7.93
C LYS A 129 -12.17 -42.35 -9.24
N ARG A 130 -12.66 -43.30 -10.04
CA ARG A 130 -12.10 -43.61 -11.37
C ARG A 130 -12.21 -42.41 -12.30
N ASN A 131 -13.37 -41.76 -12.35
CA ASN A 131 -13.61 -40.57 -13.17
C ASN A 131 -12.60 -39.45 -12.87
N ILE A 132 -12.35 -39.15 -11.59
CA ILE A 132 -11.34 -38.16 -11.20
C ILE A 132 -9.95 -38.56 -11.72
N LYS A 133 -9.57 -39.83 -11.53
CA LYS A 133 -8.26 -40.35 -11.98
C LYS A 133 -8.12 -40.30 -13.50
N VAL A 134 -9.16 -40.67 -14.24
CA VAL A 134 -9.18 -40.65 -15.71
C VAL A 134 -9.14 -39.22 -16.24
N CYS A 135 -9.98 -38.32 -15.71
CA CYS A 135 -9.93 -36.90 -16.08
C CYS A 135 -8.56 -36.31 -15.81
N LYS A 136 -7.93 -36.63 -14.67
CA LYS A 136 -6.55 -36.20 -14.36
C LYS A 136 -5.56 -36.76 -15.39
N LYS A 137 -5.58 -38.07 -15.63
CA LYS A 137 -4.70 -38.75 -16.59
C LYS A 137 -4.80 -38.16 -18.00
N LEU A 138 -6.01 -37.88 -18.48
CA LEU A 138 -6.22 -37.29 -19.81
C LEU A 138 -5.76 -35.83 -19.86
N LYS A 139 -6.00 -35.05 -18.80
CA LYS A 139 -5.45 -33.68 -18.72
C LYS A 139 -3.94 -33.68 -18.77
N ASP A 140 -3.29 -34.57 -18.01
CA ASP A 140 -1.83 -34.70 -18.01
C ASP A 140 -1.31 -35.14 -19.39
N LYS A 141 -1.91 -36.19 -19.97
CA LYS A 141 -1.50 -36.74 -21.27
C LYS A 141 -1.57 -35.73 -22.42
N TYR A 142 -2.63 -34.90 -22.44
CA TYR A 142 -2.88 -33.97 -23.54
C TYR A 142 -2.62 -32.51 -23.17
N ASN A 143 -1.94 -32.28 -22.03
CA ASN A 143 -1.61 -30.95 -21.51
C ASN A 143 -2.82 -29.99 -21.52
N LEU A 144 -3.96 -30.47 -21.01
CA LEU A 144 -5.19 -29.69 -20.88
C LEU A 144 -5.17 -28.84 -19.62
N THR A 145 -5.89 -27.72 -19.66
CA THR A 145 -5.96 -26.80 -18.55
C THR A 145 -6.63 -27.42 -17.33
N TYR A 146 -5.96 -27.26 -16.18
CA TYR A 146 -6.55 -27.49 -14.87
C TYR A 146 -7.36 -26.26 -14.48
N GLY A 147 -8.61 -26.46 -14.05
CA GLY A 147 -9.45 -25.35 -13.57
C GLY A 147 -8.72 -24.56 -12.48
N LYS A 148 -8.57 -23.26 -12.70
CA LYS A 148 -7.88 -22.34 -11.78
C LYS A 148 -8.80 -21.96 -10.64
N GLY A 149 -8.55 -22.62 -9.50
CA GLY A 149 -9.01 -22.26 -8.17
C GLY A 149 -10.52 -22.18 -7.92
N ARG A 150 -10.87 -22.11 -6.64
CA ARG A 150 -12.26 -22.11 -6.15
C ARG A 150 -12.90 -20.72 -6.23
N GLU A 151 -12.09 -19.70 -6.49
CA GLU A 151 -12.47 -18.31 -6.63
C GLU A 151 -13.27 -18.01 -7.90
N ASN A 152 -13.05 -18.75 -8.99
CA ASN A 152 -13.68 -18.48 -10.30
C ASN A 152 -14.99 -19.24 -10.53
N VAL A 153 -15.55 -19.89 -9.50
CA VAL A 153 -16.82 -20.62 -9.61
C VAL A 153 -17.99 -19.67 -9.46
N LYS A 154 -18.82 -19.56 -10.52
CA LYS A 154 -20.08 -18.80 -10.54
C LYS A 154 -21.02 -19.32 -9.46
N ARG A 155 -21.03 -18.66 -8.28
CA ARG A 155 -21.73 -19.11 -7.07
C ARG A 155 -23.23 -19.21 -7.29
N GLU A 156 -23.81 -18.34 -8.14
CA GLU A 156 -25.25 -18.31 -8.41
C GLU A 156 -25.74 -19.55 -9.17
N LYS A 157 -24.84 -20.28 -9.86
CA LYS A 157 -25.19 -21.48 -10.63
C LYS A 157 -25.04 -22.78 -9.82
N LEU A 158 -24.67 -22.70 -8.55
CA LEU A 158 -24.49 -23.87 -7.70
C LEU A 158 -25.81 -24.27 -7.04
N ASP A 159 -26.08 -25.57 -7.04
CA ASP A 159 -27.19 -26.16 -6.29
C ASP A 159 -26.70 -26.74 -4.97
N ASN A 160 -27.61 -27.07 -4.07
CA ASN A 160 -27.28 -27.80 -2.84
C ASN A 160 -26.80 -29.23 -3.19
N PRO A 161 -25.74 -29.75 -2.54
CA PRO A 161 -25.05 -29.19 -1.37
C PRO A 161 -23.81 -28.34 -1.71
N ASP A 162 -23.43 -28.21 -2.98
CA ASP A 162 -22.22 -27.47 -3.39
C ASP A 162 -22.30 -25.97 -3.06
N ARG A 163 -23.49 -25.36 -3.19
CA ARG A 163 -23.71 -23.97 -2.77
C ARG A 163 -23.35 -23.75 -1.29
N VAL A 164 -23.80 -24.63 -0.40
CA VAL A 164 -23.47 -24.58 1.04
C VAL A 164 -21.98 -24.79 1.27
N LYS A 165 -21.36 -25.72 0.54
CA LYS A 165 -19.92 -25.98 0.63
C LYS A 165 -19.08 -24.74 0.33
N TYR A 166 -19.47 -23.99 -0.71
CA TYR A 166 -18.78 -22.76 -1.09
C TYR A 166 -19.07 -21.61 -0.12
N TYR A 167 -20.30 -21.50 0.39
CA TYR A 167 -20.62 -20.55 1.47
C TYR A 167 -19.71 -20.75 2.68
N ILE A 168 -19.59 -22.00 3.18
CA ILE A 168 -18.70 -22.32 4.29
C ILE A 168 -17.24 -22.02 3.93
N TYR A 169 -16.80 -22.33 2.70
CA TYR A 169 -15.45 -22.01 2.25
C TYR A 169 -15.15 -20.50 2.32
N ASP A 170 -16.05 -19.68 1.79
CA ASP A 170 -15.89 -18.23 1.73
C ASP A 170 -15.96 -17.62 3.15
N ALA A 171 -16.85 -18.13 4.01
CA ALA A 171 -16.95 -17.75 5.42
C ALA A 171 -15.66 -18.04 6.19
N ILE A 172 -15.14 -19.28 6.15
CA ILE A 172 -13.88 -19.63 6.81
C ILE A 172 -12.74 -18.73 6.29
N LYS A 173 -12.66 -18.53 4.97
CA LYS A 173 -11.61 -17.68 4.37
C LYS A 173 -11.64 -16.24 4.89
N SER A 174 -12.83 -15.70 5.14
CA SER A 174 -13.00 -14.32 5.63
C SER A 174 -12.56 -14.12 7.09
N VAL A 175 -12.86 -15.09 7.97
CA VAL A 175 -12.62 -14.96 9.42
C VAL A 175 -11.29 -15.56 9.86
N LEU A 176 -10.77 -16.57 9.15
CA LEU A 176 -9.57 -17.31 9.56
C LEU A 176 -8.34 -16.40 9.78
N PRO A 177 -8.06 -15.34 8.99
CA PRO A 177 -6.88 -14.49 9.19
C PRO A 177 -6.86 -13.75 10.53
N THR A 178 -8.01 -13.53 11.18
CA THR A 178 -8.08 -12.83 12.48
C THR A 178 -8.13 -13.81 13.66
N CYS A 179 -8.40 -15.09 13.38
CA CYS A 179 -8.54 -16.12 14.40
C CYS A 179 -7.18 -16.62 14.88
N LYS A 180 -6.96 -16.57 16.20
CA LYS A 180 -5.69 -16.97 16.84
C LYS A 180 -5.75 -18.32 17.55
N ASN A 181 -6.95 -18.91 17.64
CA ASN A 181 -7.18 -20.19 18.29
C ASN A 181 -8.51 -20.80 17.81
N PRO A 182 -8.78 -22.09 18.11
CA PRO A 182 -10.00 -22.76 17.68
C PRO A 182 -11.29 -22.14 18.23
N ALA A 183 -11.26 -21.57 19.44
CA ALA A 183 -12.44 -20.93 20.04
C ALA A 183 -12.82 -19.64 19.28
N ALA A 184 -11.85 -18.80 18.93
CA ALA A 184 -12.06 -17.61 18.13
C ALA A 184 -12.68 -17.94 16.77
N LEU A 185 -12.21 -19.00 16.11
CA LEU A 185 -12.80 -19.46 14.85
C LEU A 185 -14.24 -19.95 15.04
N ARG A 186 -14.52 -20.68 16.12
CA ARG A 186 -15.87 -21.15 16.44
C ARG A 186 -16.85 -19.98 16.62
N PHE A 187 -16.49 -18.98 17.40
CA PHE A 187 -17.34 -17.80 17.63
C PHE A 187 -17.58 -17.02 16.34
N ALA A 188 -16.52 -16.71 15.57
CA ALA A 188 -16.65 -15.97 14.32
C ALA A 188 -17.50 -16.68 13.27
N LEU A 189 -17.47 -18.02 13.24
CA LEU A 189 -18.31 -18.82 12.34
C LEU A 189 -19.76 -18.97 12.83
N GLN A 190 -19.97 -18.98 14.14
CA GLN A 190 -21.30 -19.05 14.75
C GLN A 190 -22.14 -17.82 14.39
N ASP A 191 -21.52 -16.63 14.35
CA ASP A 191 -22.16 -15.39 13.89
C ASP A 191 -22.62 -15.46 12.42
N LEU A 192 -22.02 -16.36 11.63
CA LEU A 192 -22.38 -16.64 10.23
C LEU A 192 -23.32 -17.85 10.08
N GLY A 193 -23.85 -18.37 11.19
CA GLY A 193 -24.74 -19.54 11.22
C GLY A 193 -24.04 -20.88 10.99
N ILE A 194 -22.71 -20.94 11.06
CA ILE A 194 -21.93 -22.16 10.80
C ILE A 194 -21.50 -22.79 12.12
N GLU A 195 -21.96 -24.02 12.35
CA GLU A 195 -21.59 -24.83 13.51
C GLU A 195 -20.26 -25.56 13.25
N LEU A 196 -19.28 -25.37 14.15
CA LEU A 196 -17.97 -26.03 14.12
C LEU A 196 -17.97 -27.26 15.02
N ILE A 197 -17.78 -28.45 14.43
CA ILE A 197 -17.85 -29.74 15.12
C ILE A 197 -16.46 -30.40 15.13
N TYR A 198 -15.94 -30.71 16.31
CA TYR A 198 -14.66 -31.40 16.47
C TYR A 198 -14.83 -32.92 16.52
N LYS A 199 -13.95 -33.64 15.82
CA LYS A 199 -13.80 -35.09 15.93
C LYS A 199 -12.61 -35.37 16.84
N HIS A 200 -12.84 -36.03 17.97
CA HIS A 200 -11.78 -36.45 18.89
C HIS A 200 -11.34 -37.88 18.61
N LYS A 201 -10.07 -38.17 18.87
CA LYS A 201 -9.53 -39.53 18.81
C LYS A 201 -10.21 -40.37 19.90
N ARG A 202 -10.67 -41.59 19.57
CA ARG A 202 -11.09 -42.55 20.60
C ARG A 202 -9.85 -42.98 21.37
N THR A 203 -9.78 -42.67 22.65
CA THR A 203 -8.86 -43.31 23.58
C THR A 203 -9.34 -44.73 23.80
N THR A 204 -8.50 -45.74 23.58
CA THR A 204 -8.71 -47.05 24.16
C THR A 204 -8.59 -46.89 25.67
N GLU A 205 -9.69 -47.08 26.40
CA GLU A 205 -9.71 -47.25 27.84
C GLU A 205 -8.82 -48.46 28.19
N ASN A 206 -7.56 -48.20 28.51
CA ASN A 206 -6.74 -49.15 29.25
C ASN A 206 -6.24 -48.45 30.51
N GLN A 207 -6.53 -49.12 31.62
CA GLN A 207 -6.31 -48.72 33.01
C GLN A 207 -4.92 -48.14 33.25
N GLY A 208 -4.85 -46.98 33.90
CA GLY A 208 -3.59 -46.40 34.39
C GLY A 208 -3.59 -44.88 34.37
N ILE A 209 -3.51 -44.30 35.57
CA ILE A 209 -3.45 -42.89 35.92
C ILE A 209 -2.56 -42.07 34.95
N GLY A 210 -3.18 -41.15 34.20
CA GLY A 210 -2.47 -40.16 33.37
C GLY A 210 -3.40 -39.42 32.41
N MET A 211 -3.51 -38.10 32.55
CA MET A 211 -4.39 -37.20 31.77
C MET A 211 -4.32 -37.46 30.26
N GLY A 212 -5.30 -38.18 29.70
CA GLY A 212 -5.50 -38.31 28.27
C GLY A 212 -6.03 -37.00 27.68
N ILE A 213 -5.15 -36.20 27.08
CA ILE A 213 -5.59 -35.02 26.33
C ILE A 213 -6.41 -35.52 25.14
N ASN A 214 -7.69 -35.13 25.08
CA ASN A 214 -8.60 -35.39 23.96
C ASN A 214 -8.09 -34.73 22.66
N GLU A 215 -7.08 -35.31 22.02
CA GLU A 215 -6.54 -34.80 20.77
C GLU A 215 -7.63 -34.75 19.69
N ILE A 216 -7.85 -33.55 19.16
CA ILE A 216 -8.76 -33.32 18.03
C ILE A 216 -8.11 -33.92 16.78
N GLU A 217 -8.75 -34.95 16.23
CA GLU A 217 -8.34 -35.67 15.02
C GLU A 217 -8.84 -34.96 13.75
N GLY A 218 -9.96 -34.26 13.83
CA GLY A 218 -10.58 -33.63 12.67
C GLY A 218 -11.62 -32.56 13.02
N VAL A 219 -12.10 -31.88 11.99
CA VAL A 219 -13.08 -30.81 12.10
C VAL A 219 -14.10 -30.94 10.98
N SER A 220 -15.36 -30.67 11.30
CA SER A 220 -16.46 -30.58 10.34
C SER A 220 -17.21 -29.27 10.54
N PHE A 221 -17.80 -28.77 9.47
CA PHE A 221 -18.55 -27.53 9.44
C PHE A 221 -19.96 -27.85 8.97
N LYS A 222 -20.94 -27.39 9.74
CA LYS A 222 -22.35 -27.63 9.47
C LYS A 222 -23.06 -26.29 9.27
N TYR A 223 -23.88 -26.24 8.24
CA TYR A 223 -24.74 -25.10 7.93
C TYR A 223 -26.08 -25.66 7.45
N ASP A 224 -27.18 -25.20 8.07
CA ASP A 224 -28.49 -25.82 7.96
C ASP A 224 -28.43 -27.35 8.20
N ASN A 225 -28.88 -28.14 7.23
CA ASN A 225 -28.94 -29.60 7.26
C ASN A 225 -27.76 -30.26 6.53
N VAL A 226 -26.72 -29.50 6.16
CA VAL A 226 -25.57 -30.00 5.40
C VAL A 226 -24.30 -29.90 6.25
N CYS A 227 -23.53 -30.98 6.28
CA CYS A 227 -22.27 -31.06 7.02
C CYS A 227 -21.14 -31.52 6.10
N PHE A 228 -19.99 -30.85 6.18
CA PHE A 228 -18.79 -31.23 5.44
C PHE A 228 -17.59 -31.33 6.37
N LYS A 229 -16.73 -32.32 6.14
CA LYS A 229 -15.41 -32.32 6.78
C LYS A 229 -14.60 -31.14 6.26
N GLY A 230 -13.76 -30.56 7.10
CA GLY A 230 -12.89 -29.45 6.71
C GLY A 230 -12.06 -29.75 5.46
N SER A 231 -11.47 -30.95 5.38
CA SER A 231 -10.70 -31.38 4.20
C SER A 231 -11.55 -31.65 2.95
N GLU A 232 -12.84 -31.96 3.10
CA GLU A 232 -13.78 -32.09 1.99
C GLU A 232 -14.11 -30.71 1.42
N ILE A 233 -14.23 -29.69 2.28
CA ILE A 233 -14.33 -28.27 1.87
C ILE A 233 -13.04 -27.87 1.21
N ASP A 234 -11.91 -27.82 1.91
CA ASP A 234 -10.58 -27.61 1.33
C ASP A 234 -9.50 -28.24 2.19
N ARG A 235 -8.42 -28.76 1.57
CA ARG A 235 -7.31 -29.36 2.32
C ARG A 235 -6.74 -28.39 3.37
N LYS A 236 -6.76 -27.07 3.10
CA LYS A 236 -6.33 -26.03 4.03
C LYS A 236 -7.19 -25.93 5.29
N PHE A 237 -8.42 -26.41 5.25
CA PHE A 237 -9.35 -26.39 6.39
C PHE A 237 -9.38 -27.71 7.16
N SER A 238 -8.41 -28.60 6.95
CA SER A 238 -8.17 -29.69 7.90
C SER A 238 -7.72 -29.10 9.26
N PHE A 239 -8.06 -29.78 10.36
CA PHE A 239 -7.73 -29.27 11.69
C PHE A 239 -6.22 -28.98 11.87
N GLY A 240 -5.37 -29.87 11.38
CA GLY A 240 -3.91 -29.67 11.42
C GLY A 240 -3.42 -28.45 10.63
N ASN A 241 -4.09 -28.08 9.52
CA ASN A 241 -3.75 -26.88 8.77
C ASN A 241 -4.34 -25.61 9.39
N LEU A 242 -5.55 -25.68 9.96
CA LEU A 242 -6.13 -24.57 10.73
C LEU A 242 -5.25 -24.23 11.94
N ARG A 243 -4.74 -25.24 12.65
CA ARG A 243 -3.80 -25.03 13.77
C ARG A 243 -2.55 -24.27 13.35
N LYS A 244 -1.94 -24.65 12.23
CA LYS A 244 -0.77 -23.94 11.66
C LYS A 244 -1.11 -22.49 11.33
N GLU A 245 -2.29 -22.22 10.78
CA GLU A 245 -2.71 -20.86 10.48
C GLU A 245 -2.92 -20.04 11.76
N PHE A 246 -3.50 -20.63 12.82
CA PHE A 246 -3.61 -19.97 14.12
C PHE A 246 -2.24 -19.59 14.70
N ASP A 247 -1.28 -20.52 14.68
CA ASP A 247 0.08 -20.28 15.18
C ASP A 247 0.76 -19.15 14.40
N LYS A 248 0.57 -19.12 13.08
CA LYS A 248 1.04 -18.04 12.21
C LYS A 248 0.38 -16.70 12.56
N ASN A 249 -0.94 -16.66 12.73
CA ASN A 249 -1.68 -15.44 13.09
C ASN A 249 -1.24 -14.89 14.46
N VAL A 250 -0.96 -15.77 15.43
CA VAL A 250 -0.38 -15.39 16.73
C VAL A 250 0.99 -14.76 16.54
N LEU A 251 1.86 -15.35 15.71
CA LEU A 251 3.19 -14.82 15.44
C LEU A 251 3.14 -13.46 14.74
N GLU A 252 2.28 -13.31 13.73
CA GLU A 252 2.08 -12.04 13.02
C GLU A 252 1.53 -10.95 13.94
N ALA A 253 0.56 -11.27 14.80
CA ALA A 253 0.06 -10.33 15.80
C ALA A 253 1.15 -9.89 16.79
N ARG A 254 2.04 -10.80 17.22
CA ARG A 254 3.19 -10.47 18.08
C ARG A 254 4.20 -9.58 17.37
N LYS A 255 4.47 -9.82 16.08
CA LYS A 255 5.37 -8.96 15.28
C LYS A 255 4.82 -7.54 15.18
N ARG A 256 3.55 -7.41 14.80
CA ARG A 256 2.86 -6.11 14.69
C ARG A 256 2.88 -5.34 16.00
N GLY A 257 2.55 -5.98 17.11
CA GLY A 257 2.59 -5.33 18.43
C GLY A 257 3.99 -4.85 18.83
N ARG A 258 5.06 -5.55 18.43
CA ARG A 258 6.45 -5.07 18.64
C ARG A 258 6.81 -3.89 17.77
N GLU A 259 6.39 -3.90 16.50
CA GLU A 259 6.61 -2.78 15.58
C GLU A 259 5.88 -1.52 16.06
N GLU A 260 4.62 -1.66 16.51
CA GLU A 260 3.84 -0.58 17.11
C GLU A 260 4.51 -0.01 18.37
N LEU A 261 5.03 -0.87 19.25
CA LEU A 261 5.75 -0.44 20.45
C LEU A 261 7.03 0.33 20.12
N LEU A 262 7.82 -0.16 19.15
CA LEU A 262 9.04 0.52 18.70
C LEU A 262 8.73 1.89 18.08
N GLN A 263 7.64 1.98 17.31
CA GLN A 263 7.19 3.24 16.74
C GLN A 263 6.79 4.24 17.84
N GLN A 264 6.01 3.81 18.84
CA GLN A 264 5.64 4.66 19.97
C GLN A 264 6.86 5.16 20.75
N GLN A 265 7.86 4.28 20.97
CA GLN A 265 9.11 4.67 21.62
C GLN A 265 9.91 5.69 20.79
N ALA A 266 9.98 5.51 19.47
CA ALA A 266 10.64 6.45 18.58
C ALA A 266 9.95 7.83 18.56
N GLU A 267 8.61 7.85 18.54
CA GLU A 267 7.82 9.08 18.61
C GLU A 267 8.00 9.81 19.94
N GLN A 268 8.03 9.07 21.07
CA GLN A 268 8.30 9.65 22.38
C GLN A 268 9.72 10.24 22.47
N LYS A 269 10.71 9.51 21.96
CA LYS A 269 12.10 9.99 21.91
C LYS A 269 12.24 11.24 21.05
N ALA A 270 11.61 11.28 19.88
CA ALA A 270 11.62 12.45 19.01
C ALA A 270 10.96 13.67 19.67
N LYS A 271 9.86 13.47 20.42
CA LYS A 271 9.23 14.55 21.20
C LYS A 271 10.15 15.09 22.28
N GLN A 272 10.81 14.22 23.05
CA GLN A 272 11.76 14.62 24.08
C GLN A 272 12.98 15.36 23.49
N GLU A 273 13.51 14.89 22.37
CA GLU A 273 14.62 15.55 21.67
C GLU A 273 14.22 16.93 21.13
N ALA A 274 13.00 17.06 20.59
CA ALA A 274 12.48 18.35 20.13
C ALA A 274 12.28 19.34 21.30
N GLU A 275 11.76 18.87 22.43
CA GLU A 275 11.57 19.67 23.63
C GLU A 275 12.91 20.14 24.22
N LEU A 276 13.89 19.24 24.33
CA LEU A 276 15.25 19.58 24.78
C LEU A 276 15.91 20.60 23.84
N LYS A 277 15.72 20.46 22.52
CA LYS A 277 16.24 21.42 21.55
C LYS A 277 15.59 22.79 21.71
N ALA A 278 14.28 22.84 21.91
CA ALA A 278 13.55 24.09 22.16
C ALA A 278 14.01 24.77 23.46
N GLN A 279 14.21 24.00 24.54
CA GLN A 279 14.74 24.52 25.80
C GLN A 279 16.14 25.12 25.63
N LYS A 280 17.05 24.40 24.96
CA LYS A 280 18.42 24.91 24.68
C LYS A 280 18.39 26.18 23.82
N GLU A 281 17.49 26.27 22.85
CA GLU A 281 17.36 27.46 22.02
C GLU A 281 16.81 28.65 22.82
N ALA A 282 15.83 28.41 23.70
CA ALA A 282 15.30 29.43 24.61
C ALA A 282 16.38 29.93 25.60
N GLU A 283 17.15 29.02 26.19
CA GLU A 283 18.27 29.36 27.08
C GLU A 283 19.35 30.17 26.36
N TYR A 284 19.70 29.79 25.11
CA TYR A 284 20.63 30.55 24.29
C TYR A 284 20.14 31.98 24.02
N LYS A 285 18.86 32.15 23.66
CA LYS A 285 18.24 33.47 23.44
C LYS A 285 18.26 34.30 24.72
N ALA A 286 17.86 33.73 25.86
CA ALA A 286 17.90 34.41 27.15
C ALA A 286 19.33 34.85 27.55
N ARG A 287 20.34 34.01 27.29
CA ARG A 287 21.74 34.38 27.53
C ARG A 287 22.19 35.54 26.64
N LYS A 288 21.80 35.53 25.36
CA LYS A 288 22.11 36.62 24.43
C LYS A 288 21.45 37.94 24.83
N GLU A 289 20.22 37.90 25.32
CA GLU A 289 19.52 39.07 25.86
C GLU A 289 20.18 39.60 27.14
N ALA A 290 20.59 38.71 28.05
CA ALA A 290 21.32 39.09 29.26
C ALA A 290 22.71 39.69 28.96
N GLU A 291 23.45 39.15 27.97
CA GLU A 291 24.71 39.71 27.46
C GLU A 291 24.53 41.10 26.82
N ALA A 292 23.36 41.37 26.22
CA ALA A 292 23.04 42.65 25.58
C ALA A 292 22.61 43.75 26.58
N THR A 293 22.41 43.40 27.85
CA THR A 293 22.04 44.38 28.90
C THR A 293 23.31 45.11 29.38
N PRO A 294 23.39 46.44 29.25
CA PRO A 294 24.63 47.17 29.54
C PRO A 294 24.94 47.23 31.03
N LYS A 295 26.19 46.90 31.38
CA LYS A 295 26.80 47.24 32.68
C LYS A 295 27.28 48.69 32.66
N ASN A 296 26.84 49.48 33.65
CA ASN A 296 27.16 50.89 33.92
C ASN A 296 28.31 51.50 33.10
N THR A 297 27.97 52.19 32.00
CA THR A 297 28.88 53.07 31.28
C THR A 297 28.63 54.50 31.75
N LYS A 298 29.63 55.11 32.40
CA LYS A 298 29.59 56.53 32.78
C LYS A 298 30.20 57.35 31.64
N ILE A 299 29.52 58.41 31.20
CA ILE A 299 30.07 59.39 30.26
C ILE A 299 30.26 60.70 31.00
N GLY A 300 31.50 61.20 31.05
CA GLY A 300 31.80 62.43 31.80
C GLY A 300 31.44 62.37 33.29
N GLY A 301 31.40 61.18 33.89
CA GLY A 301 30.97 60.98 35.29
C GLY A 301 29.47 60.84 35.51
N VAL A 302 28.64 61.00 34.48
CA VAL A 302 27.19 60.82 34.52
C VAL A 302 26.83 59.37 34.17
N GLU A 303 25.98 58.73 34.98
CA GLU A 303 25.46 57.39 34.70
C GLU A 303 24.34 57.47 33.66
N LEU A 304 24.45 56.65 32.61
CA LEU A 304 23.42 56.55 31.56
C LEU A 304 22.28 55.64 32.01
N THR A 305 21.04 56.04 31.69
CA THR A 305 19.89 55.14 31.74
C THR A 305 19.95 54.10 30.62
N THR A 306 19.23 52.98 30.79
CA THR A 306 19.14 51.93 29.76
C THR A 306 18.63 52.46 28.42
N GLU A 307 17.67 53.40 28.45
CA GLU A 307 17.12 54.03 27.23
C GLU A 307 18.15 54.93 26.54
N GLN A 308 18.86 55.78 27.31
CA GLN A 308 19.92 56.63 26.77
C GLN A 308 21.05 55.80 26.13
N TRP A 309 21.42 54.68 26.75
CA TRP A 309 22.39 53.76 26.17
C TRP A 309 21.89 53.16 24.86
N LYS A 310 20.63 52.71 24.83
CA LYS A 310 20.01 52.16 23.62
C LYS A 310 19.98 53.18 22.48
N ILE A 311 19.65 54.44 22.77
CA ILE A 311 19.66 55.53 21.79
C ILE A 311 21.06 55.72 21.18
N LEU A 312 22.12 55.75 22.01
CA LEU A 312 23.50 55.83 21.49
C LEU A 312 23.89 54.61 20.66
N LYS A 313 23.48 53.40 21.08
CA LYS A 313 23.68 52.13 20.35
C LYS A 313 22.91 52.04 19.03
N GLU A 314 21.88 52.83 18.84
CA GLU A 314 21.15 52.92 17.58
C GLU A 314 21.70 54.07 16.69
N GLY A 315 22.78 54.73 17.11
CA GLY A 315 23.41 55.85 16.39
C GLY A 315 22.68 57.18 16.60
N GLY A 316 21.84 57.27 17.62
CA GLY A 316 21.20 58.51 18.07
C GLY A 316 22.11 59.35 18.97
N PHE A 317 21.55 60.44 19.49
CA PHE A 317 22.23 61.34 20.42
C PHE A 317 21.37 61.56 21.66
N ILE A 318 22.03 61.84 22.79
CA ILE A 318 21.39 62.16 24.06
C ILE A 318 21.90 63.51 24.57
N TYR A 319 21.16 64.16 25.46
CA TYR A 319 21.65 65.35 26.16
C TYR A 319 22.00 64.98 27.59
N LEU A 320 23.23 65.28 28.02
CA LEU A 320 23.68 65.03 29.38
C LEU A 320 24.04 66.34 30.06
N GLU A 321 23.56 66.48 31.29
CA GLU A 321 23.89 67.60 32.18
C GLU A 321 24.96 67.20 33.18
N ASN A 322 25.74 68.19 33.64
CA ASN A 322 26.73 68.02 34.70
C ASN A 322 27.89 67.06 34.38
N MET A 323 28.27 66.92 33.10
CA MET A 323 29.44 66.14 32.71
C MET A 323 30.73 66.85 33.13
N LYS A 324 31.71 66.11 33.64
CA LYS A 324 33.05 66.62 33.94
C LYS A 324 33.96 66.45 32.73
N SER A 325 34.46 67.58 32.21
CA SER A 325 35.48 67.62 31.18
C SER A 325 36.86 67.23 31.74
N SER A 326 37.81 66.88 30.86
CA SER A 326 39.18 66.48 31.20
C SER A 326 39.97 67.55 31.97
N ASN A 327 39.56 68.81 31.86
CA ASN A 327 40.12 69.97 32.58
C ASN A 327 39.34 70.31 33.88
N GLY A 328 38.42 69.45 34.33
CA GLY A 328 37.67 69.60 35.57
C GLY A 328 36.46 70.53 35.52
N GLN A 329 36.17 71.14 34.36
CA GLN A 329 34.98 71.98 34.18
C GLN A 329 33.72 71.13 34.05
N VAL A 330 32.61 71.60 34.64
CA VAL A 330 31.28 71.00 34.49
C VAL A 330 30.63 71.56 33.23
N VAL A 331 30.24 70.68 32.32
CA VAL A 331 29.63 71.01 31.02
C VAL A 331 28.37 70.20 30.79
N SER A 332 27.35 70.84 30.22
CA SER A 332 26.16 70.16 29.69
C SER A 332 26.20 70.22 28.17
N ALA A 333 26.01 69.09 27.51
CA ALA A 333 26.16 68.97 26.06
C ALA A 333 25.41 67.75 25.50
N TYR A 334 25.16 67.78 24.20
CA TYR A 334 24.73 66.61 23.46
C TYR A 334 25.89 65.63 23.30
N VAL A 335 25.58 64.34 23.40
CA VAL A 335 26.51 63.22 23.33
C VAL A 335 26.06 62.28 22.23
N PHE A 336 26.98 61.88 21.37
CA PHE A 336 26.78 60.88 20.32
C PHE A 336 28.06 60.07 20.10
N THR A 337 28.01 59.04 19.27
CA THR A 337 29.17 58.18 19.00
C THR A 337 29.54 58.15 17.53
N ASP A 338 30.73 57.64 17.21
CA ASP A 338 31.07 57.28 15.83
C ASP A 338 30.24 56.10 15.32
N ASP A 339 30.33 55.82 14.02
CA ASP A 339 29.61 54.73 13.33
C ASP A 339 29.85 53.34 13.97
N LYS A 340 31.00 53.15 14.65
CA LYS A 340 31.34 51.90 15.35
C LYS A 340 30.93 51.89 16.82
N GLN A 341 30.44 53.01 17.36
CA GLN A 341 30.04 53.18 18.75
C GLN A 341 31.20 52.96 19.75
N GLU A 342 32.42 53.23 19.31
CA GLU A 342 33.64 53.03 20.09
C GLU A 342 34.11 54.32 20.75
N LYS A 343 33.84 55.48 20.12
CA LYS A 343 34.27 56.79 20.62
C LYS A 343 33.07 57.71 20.85
N VAL A 344 33.12 58.43 21.96
CA VAL A 344 32.10 59.39 22.37
C VAL A 344 32.52 60.81 21.96
N PHE A 345 31.58 61.56 21.40
CA PHE A 345 31.73 62.95 21.01
C PHE A 345 30.72 63.81 21.75
N VAL A 346 31.11 65.05 22.03
CA VAL A 346 30.26 66.04 22.72
C VAL A 346 30.08 67.28 21.84
N SER A 347 28.86 67.80 21.80
CA SER A 347 28.51 69.01 21.05
C SER A 347 27.59 69.91 21.86
N LYS A 348 27.88 71.22 21.87
CA LYS A 348 26.95 72.22 22.43
C LYS A 348 25.76 72.48 21.50
N GLU A 349 25.94 72.28 20.20
CA GLU A 349 24.91 72.39 19.18
C GLU A 349 24.18 71.06 19.00
N GLN A 350 22.90 71.11 18.63
CA GLN A 350 22.09 69.92 18.43
C GLN A 350 22.67 69.05 17.28
N PRO A 351 23.05 67.78 17.54
CA PRO A 351 23.75 66.91 16.58
C PRO A 351 23.10 66.77 15.20
N ASP A 352 21.76 66.76 15.13
CA ASP A 352 21.00 66.59 13.88
C ASP A 352 20.68 67.92 13.16
N SER A 353 21.10 69.06 13.71
CA SER A 353 20.99 70.36 13.05
C SER A 353 22.01 70.48 11.90
N PHE A 354 21.71 71.34 10.92
CA PHE A 354 22.50 71.45 9.68
C PHE A 354 23.39 72.70 9.69
N VAL A 355 24.65 72.53 9.28
CA VAL A 355 25.65 73.58 9.14
C VAL A 355 26.26 73.57 7.75
N LYS A 356 26.57 74.75 7.22
CA LYS A 356 27.20 74.90 5.91
C LYS A 356 28.70 74.63 5.99
N TYR A 357 29.22 73.81 5.08
CA TYR A 357 30.64 73.53 4.94
C TYR A 357 30.99 73.30 3.46
N GLY A 358 31.80 74.19 2.88
CA GLY A 358 32.11 74.17 1.45
C GLY A 358 30.84 74.13 0.60
N LYS A 359 30.70 73.06 -0.19
CA LYS A 359 29.54 72.80 -1.06
C LYS A 359 28.35 72.09 -0.39
N TYR A 360 28.47 71.69 0.88
CA TYR A 360 27.43 70.93 1.59
C TYR A 360 26.73 71.77 2.66
N GLU A 361 25.47 71.44 2.93
CA GLU A 361 24.85 71.67 4.23
C GLU A 361 24.71 70.29 4.90
N MET A 362 25.42 70.04 6.00
CA MET A 362 25.49 68.71 6.63
C MET A 362 25.19 68.77 8.11
N ARG A 363 24.86 67.63 8.72
CA ARG A 363 24.60 67.58 10.16
C ARG A 363 25.85 67.97 10.97
N VAL A 364 25.63 68.65 12.09
CA VAL A 364 26.68 69.02 13.04
C VAL A 364 27.50 67.80 13.46
N GLN A 365 26.86 66.68 13.80
CA GLN A 365 27.58 65.47 14.21
C GLN A 365 28.46 64.88 13.10
N ASP A 366 27.94 64.86 11.86
CA ASP A 366 28.67 64.30 10.74
C ASP A 366 29.92 65.15 10.46
N LYS A 367 29.78 66.48 10.54
CA LYS A 367 30.90 67.41 10.45
C LYS A 367 31.93 67.17 11.57
N ILE A 368 31.48 67.05 12.82
CA ILE A 368 32.38 66.80 13.97
C ILE A 368 33.17 65.51 13.75
N LEU A 369 32.53 64.44 13.31
CA LEU A 369 33.20 63.17 13.04
C LEU A 369 34.26 63.32 11.94
N VAL A 370 33.90 63.91 10.81
CA VAL A 370 34.82 64.11 9.68
C VAL A 370 36.02 64.98 10.07
N GLU A 371 35.79 66.08 10.78
CA GLU A 371 36.86 66.96 11.27
C GLU A 371 37.77 66.28 12.32
N ASN A 372 37.25 65.26 13.03
CA ASN A 372 38.04 64.42 13.93
C ASN A 372 38.70 63.22 13.23
N GLY A 373 38.69 63.18 11.89
CA GLY A 373 39.36 62.16 11.09
C GLY A 373 38.57 60.86 10.92
N TYR A 374 37.26 60.88 11.22
CA TYR A 374 36.40 59.72 11.02
C TYR A 374 35.79 59.78 9.64
N MET A 375 35.85 58.65 8.94
CA MET A 375 35.04 58.45 7.75
C MET A 375 33.60 58.21 8.18
N THR A 376 32.68 59.03 7.69
CA THR A 376 31.31 59.10 8.22
C THR A 376 30.31 59.07 7.09
N LYS A 377 29.25 58.27 7.24
CA LYS A 377 28.10 58.29 6.33
C LYS A 377 27.23 59.52 6.64
N ALA A 378 27.59 60.64 6.05
CA ALA A 378 27.01 61.94 6.37
C ALA A 378 25.64 62.15 5.71
N LYS A 379 24.69 62.73 6.43
CA LYS A 379 23.42 63.23 5.88
C LYS A 379 23.63 64.67 5.44
N VAL A 380 23.61 64.91 4.13
CA VAL A 380 23.84 66.24 3.54
C VAL A 380 22.64 66.70 2.72
N LYS A 381 22.34 68.00 2.69
CA LYS A 381 21.44 68.60 1.70
C LYS A 381 22.26 68.88 0.45
N TRP A 382 21.79 68.33 -0.68
CA TRP A 382 22.48 68.44 -1.96
C TRP A 382 21.91 69.61 -2.79
N TYR A 383 22.78 70.39 -3.42
CA TYR A 383 22.37 71.58 -4.17
C TYR A 383 21.51 71.19 -5.38
N GLY A 384 20.28 71.73 -5.47
CA GLY A 384 19.45 71.69 -6.68
C GLY A 384 18.21 70.79 -6.71
N ILE A 385 17.92 69.92 -5.72
CA ILE A 385 16.74 69.00 -5.79
C ILE A 385 15.93 68.95 -4.46
N GLY A 386 16.36 69.60 -3.38
CA GLY A 386 15.59 69.65 -2.13
C GLY A 386 15.54 68.32 -1.34
N THR A 387 16.35 67.32 -1.72
CA THR A 387 16.45 66.01 -1.06
C THR A 387 17.77 65.84 -0.30
N PHE A 388 17.76 64.95 0.70
CA PHE A 388 18.97 64.56 1.45
C PHE A 388 19.74 63.47 0.69
N ALA A 389 21.07 63.55 0.71
CA ALA A 389 21.99 62.51 0.25
C ALA A 389 22.80 61.93 1.42
N TYR A 390 23.30 60.71 1.26
CA TYR A 390 24.04 59.97 2.29
C TYR A 390 25.44 59.50 1.83
N PRO A 391 26.32 60.40 1.35
CA PRO A 391 27.69 60.03 0.99
C PRO A 391 28.54 59.70 2.23
N TYR A 392 29.53 58.84 2.05
CA TYR A 392 30.66 58.72 2.97
C TYR A 392 31.61 59.89 2.74
N LEU A 393 31.87 60.67 3.78
CA LEU A 393 32.78 61.81 3.78
C LEU A 393 33.97 61.53 4.70
N TRP A 394 35.17 61.96 4.30
CA TRP A 394 36.38 61.90 5.13
C TRP A 394 37.43 62.91 4.66
N LYS A 395 38.41 63.20 5.51
CA LYS A 395 39.65 63.89 5.12
C LYS A 395 40.76 62.87 4.88
N GLU A 396 41.57 63.05 3.83
CA GLU A 396 42.74 62.19 3.61
C GLU A 396 43.84 62.51 4.62
N ASN A 397 44.05 63.81 4.89
CA ASN A 397 44.92 64.32 5.93
C ASN A 397 44.15 65.30 6.83
N LYS A 398 44.54 65.39 8.10
CA LYS A 398 43.82 66.22 9.09
C LYS A 398 43.72 67.71 8.70
N ASP A 399 44.74 68.22 8.01
CA ASP A 399 44.86 69.62 7.59
C ASP A 399 44.17 69.91 6.24
N ASP A 400 43.56 68.91 5.60
CA ASP A 400 42.84 69.11 4.34
C ASP A 400 41.64 70.04 4.55
N VAL A 401 41.48 70.99 3.62
CA VAL A 401 40.36 71.94 3.61
C VAL A 401 39.11 71.35 2.94
N GLU A 402 39.28 70.36 2.06
CA GLU A 402 38.19 69.71 1.34
C GLU A 402 37.98 68.26 1.76
N TYR A 403 36.73 67.81 1.72
CA TYR A 403 36.37 66.42 2.03
C TYR A 403 36.38 65.56 0.76
N LYS A 404 36.88 64.33 0.88
CA LYS A 404 36.63 63.27 -0.10
C LYS A 404 35.23 62.70 0.10
N GLU A 405 34.61 62.24 -0.99
CA GLU A 405 33.25 61.70 -0.99
C GLU A 405 33.13 60.38 -1.77
N SER A 406 32.29 59.46 -1.27
CA SER A 406 31.93 58.21 -1.95
C SER A 406 30.50 57.79 -1.60
N PHE A 407 29.72 57.32 -2.57
CA PHE A 407 28.36 56.80 -2.31
C PHE A 407 28.32 55.33 -1.88
N GLY A 408 29.44 54.60 -2.00
CA GLY A 408 29.64 53.28 -1.40
C GLY A 408 30.61 53.35 -0.23
N ASP A 409 30.50 52.45 0.75
CA ASP A 409 31.41 52.39 1.90
C ASP A 409 32.85 52.08 1.42
N PRO A 410 33.79 53.04 1.51
CA PRO A 410 35.16 52.84 1.04
C PRO A 410 35.93 51.75 1.81
N ARG A 411 35.44 51.32 2.98
CA ARG A 411 36.04 50.28 3.82
C ARG A 411 35.72 48.87 3.32
N VAL A 412 34.69 48.73 2.50
CA VAL A 412 34.26 47.42 1.96
C VAL A 412 34.95 47.20 0.61
N PRO A 413 35.69 46.09 0.43
CA PRO A 413 36.26 45.75 -0.87
C PRO A 413 35.15 45.66 -1.93
N LYS A 414 35.30 46.34 -3.08
CA LYS A 414 34.38 46.15 -4.21
C LYS A 414 34.51 44.70 -4.71
N GLU A 415 33.54 43.85 -4.42
CA GLU A 415 33.49 42.50 -4.98
C GLU A 415 33.43 42.57 -6.51
N LYS A 416 34.42 41.98 -7.19
CA LYS A 416 34.31 41.64 -8.61
C LYS A 416 33.16 40.64 -8.72
N LYS A 417 32.09 41.00 -9.41
CA LYS A 417 31.06 40.03 -9.82
C LYS A 417 31.69 39.01 -10.77
N GLU A 418 32.19 37.89 -10.23
CA GLU A 418 32.36 36.67 -11.00
C GLU A 418 31.00 36.00 -11.16
N GLU A 419 30.53 35.99 -12.40
CA GLU A 419 29.27 35.38 -12.80
C GLU A 419 29.41 33.85 -12.77
N ALA A 420 29.24 33.25 -11.59
CA ALA A 420 29.25 31.81 -11.42
C ALA A 420 27.96 31.20 -12.04
N LYS A 421 28.02 30.82 -13.31
CA LYS A 421 27.03 29.96 -13.97
C LYS A 421 26.96 28.60 -13.25
N ARG A 422 26.04 28.47 -12.30
CA ARG A 422 25.64 27.17 -11.75
C ARG A 422 24.90 26.39 -12.85
N GLN A 423 25.56 25.37 -13.43
CA GLN A 423 24.86 24.36 -14.23
C GLN A 423 23.91 23.57 -13.31
N ILE A 424 22.62 23.75 -13.52
CA ILE A 424 21.58 22.90 -12.93
C ILE A 424 21.64 21.55 -13.67
N VAL A 425 22.21 20.53 -13.02
CA VAL A 425 22.10 19.15 -13.50
C VAL A 425 20.75 18.60 -13.04
N ILE A 426 19.81 18.47 -13.96
CA ILE A 426 18.51 17.82 -13.72
C ILE A 426 18.74 16.29 -13.68
N PRO A 427 18.38 15.58 -12.60
CA PRO A 427 18.46 14.13 -12.57
C PRO A 427 17.46 13.52 -13.55
N LYS A 428 17.92 12.69 -14.49
CA LYS A 428 17.06 11.92 -15.39
C LYS A 428 16.27 10.88 -14.59
N VAL A 429 14.97 11.12 -14.43
CA VAL A 429 14.01 10.12 -13.95
C VAL A 429 13.91 8.99 -14.99
N LYS A 430 14.36 7.78 -14.63
CA LYS A 430 14.08 6.57 -15.41
C LYS A 430 12.56 6.29 -15.36
N LYS A 431 11.86 6.55 -16.47
CA LYS A 431 10.51 6.01 -16.70
C LYS A 431 10.61 4.49 -16.86
N ASN A 432 10.32 3.74 -15.81
CA ASN A 432 9.99 2.33 -15.95
C ASN A 432 8.65 2.25 -16.70
N ARG A 433 8.74 1.82 -17.96
CA ARG A 433 7.59 1.41 -18.76
C ARG A 433 6.96 0.20 -18.08
N GLY A 434 5.65 0.28 -17.84
CA GLY A 434 4.86 -0.81 -17.28
C GLY A 434 4.91 -2.09 -18.12
N PRO A 435 4.38 -3.20 -17.60
CA PRO A 435 4.50 -4.50 -18.23
C PRO A 435 3.76 -4.50 -19.57
N LYS A 436 4.47 -4.94 -20.63
CA LYS A 436 3.82 -5.33 -21.89
C LYS A 436 3.23 -6.73 -21.71
N TRP A 437 1.99 -6.83 -22.14
CA TRP A 437 1.08 -7.98 -22.27
C TRP A 437 1.76 -9.31 -22.59
#